data_AF-A0A1E1WZA4-F1
#
_entry.id   AF-A0A1E1WZA4-F1
#
_cell.length_a   1.000
_cell.length_b   1.000
_cell.length_c   1.000
_cell.angle_alpha   90.00
_cell.angle_beta   90.00
_cell.angle_gamma   90.00
#
_symmetry.space_group_name_H-M   'P 1'
#
loop_
_entity.id
_entity.type
_entity.pdbx_description
1 polymer ?
#
loop_
_entity_poly.entity_id
_entity_poly.type
_entity_poly.pdbx_seq_one_letter_code
_entity_poly.pdbx_strand_id
1 'polypeptide(L)'
;MSAELSAYRDQHFRGSRAEQERLLRTSSTLYIGNMSFYTTEEQIYELFSKCGDVKKVIMGLDRFHKTPCGFCFVEYYTREDGENAMRYINGTKLDDRIIRTDWDAGFIEGRQYGRGKTGGQVRDEYRTDYDSGRGGYGKLVAQRLAPPAMSSTTGR
;
A
#
# COMPACT_ATOMS: atom_id res chain seq x y z
N MET A 1 22.74 -2.58 12.78
CA MET A 1 21.51 -2.42 13.59
C MET A 1 20.31 -2.76 12.71
N SER A 2 19.47 -3.72 13.13
CA SER A 2 18.27 -4.12 12.37
C SER A 2 17.23 -3.00 12.47
N ALA A 3 16.48 -2.74 11.39
CA ALA A 3 15.46 -1.69 11.39
C ALA A 3 14.34 -2.03 12.40
N GLU A 4 13.96 -1.08 13.26
CA GLU A 4 12.93 -1.31 14.27
C GLU A 4 11.57 -1.63 13.62
N LEU A 5 10.83 -2.55 14.25
CA LEU A 5 9.48 -2.87 13.81
C LEU A 5 8.54 -1.72 14.15
N SER A 6 7.69 -1.33 13.20
CA SER A 6 6.63 -0.36 13.48
C SER A 6 5.59 -0.93 14.46
N ALA A 7 4.74 -0.06 15.00
CA ALA A 7 3.59 -0.46 15.80
C ALA A 7 2.46 -1.13 14.98
N TYR A 8 2.54 -1.08 13.64
CA TYR A 8 1.51 -1.65 12.77
C TYR A 8 1.47 -3.17 12.90
N ARG A 9 0.25 -3.71 12.98
CA ARG A 9 -0.03 -5.15 12.96
C ARG A 9 -1.25 -5.40 12.08
N ASP A 10 -1.15 -6.39 11.20
CA ASP A 10 -2.29 -6.81 10.38
C ASP A 10 -3.35 -7.47 11.27
N GLN A 11 -4.49 -6.79 11.45
CA GLN A 11 -5.63 -7.27 12.23
C GLN A 11 -6.32 -8.52 11.66
N HIS A 12 -6.07 -8.84 10.38
CA HIS A 12 -6.61 -10.03 9.71
C HIS A 12 -5.61 -11.19 9.68
N PHE A 13 -4.46 -11.06 10.36
CA PHE A 13 -3.49 -12.13 10.49
C PHE A 13 -4.08 -13.31 11.26
N ARG A 14 -3.98 -14.53 10.70
CA ARG A 14 -4.47 -15.76 11.32
C ARG A 14 -3.41 -16.37 12.22
N GLY A 15 -3.19 -15.76 13.38
CA GLY A 15 -2.24 -16.21 14.38
C GLY A 15 -2.13 -15.27 15.57
N SER A 16 -1.25 -15.57 16.51
CA SER A 16 -1.07 -14.70 17.69
C SER A 16 -0.26 -13.45 17.35
N ARG A 17 -0.37 -12.40 18.18
CA ARG A 17 0.45 -11.19 18.04
C ARG A 17 1.95 -11.50 18.18
N ALA A 18 2.32 -12.42 19.07
CA ALA A 18 3.70 -12.86 19.26
C ALA A 18 4.23 -13.59 18.02
N GLU A 19 3.40 -14.43 17.40
CA GLU A 19 3.74 -15.11 16.15
C GLU A 19 3.92 -14.13 14.99
N GLN A 20 3.01 -13.16 14.85
CA GLN A 20 3.13 -12.12 13.84
C GLN A 20 4.41 -11.31 14.01
N GLU A 21 4.76 -10.95 15.24
CA GLU A 21 6.01 -10.24 15.53
C GLU A 21 7.24 -11.08 15.18
N ARG A 22 7.23 -12.38 15.50
CA ARG A 22 8.29 -13.31 15.10
C ARG A 22 8.46 -13.32 13.57
N LEU A 23 7.36 -13.40 12.82
CA LEU A 23 7.40 -13.37 11.35
C LEU A 23 7.95 -12.04 10.82
N LEU A 24 7.52 -10.90 11.39
CA LEU A 24 8.04 -9.59 11.01
C LEU A 24 9.56 -9.47 11.25
N ARG A 25 10.09 -10.08 12.32
CA ARG A 25 11.53 -10.11 12.65
C ARG A 25 12.37 -11.02 11.75
N THR A 26 11.76 -11.91 10.98
CA THR A 26 12.49 -12.82 10.07
C THR A 26 12.07 -12.68 8.60
N SER A 27 11.09 -11.85 8.29
CA SER A 27 10.57 -11.62 6.95
C SER A 27 11.61 -11.01 6.00
N SER A 28 11.47 -11.31 4.70
CA SER A 28 12.09 -10.60 3.57
C SER A 28 11.06 -9.85 2.72
N THR A 29 9.82 -9.73 3.20
CA THR A 29 8.73 -9.02 2.54
C THR A 29 8.51 -7.65 3.18
N LEU A 30 8.42 -6.63 2.35
CA LEU A 30 8.09 -5.27 2.74
C LEU A 30 6.71 -4.87 2.22
N TYR A 31 5.97 -4.12 3.02
CA TYR A 31 4.85 -3.30 2.58
C TYR A 31 5.37 -1.93 2.14
N ILE A 32 4.94 -1.44 0.98
CA ILE A 32 5.31 -0.13 0.45
C ILE A 32 4.04 0.71 0.34
N GLY A 33 3.98 1.78 1.12
CA GLY A 33 2.87 2.71 1.18
C GLY A 33 3.19 4.08 0.61
N ASN A 34 2.15 4.91 0.55
CA ASN A 34 2.19 6.28 0.04
C ASN A 34 2.61 6.48 -1.43
N MET A 35 2.53 5.45 -2.27
CA MET A 35 2.81 5.53 -3.72
C MET A 35 1.73 6.31 -4.49
N SER A 36 2.00 6.71 -5.73
CA SER A 36 0.97 7.24 -6.62
C SER A 36 0.05 6.10 -7.09
N PHE A 37 -1.17 6.41 -7.50
CA PHE A 37 -2.03 5.47 -8.21
C PHE A 37 -1.53 5.18 -9.63
N TYR A 38 -0.65 6.04 -10.14
CA TYR A 38 -0.03 5.91 -11.46
C TYR A 38 1.34 5.22 -11.42
N THR A 39 1.89 4.95 -10.23
CA THR A 39 3.16 4.24 -10.08
C THR A 39 3.02 2.82 -10.61
N THR A 40 3.91 2.44 -11.53
CA THR A 40 3.91 1.14 -12.21
C THR A 40 4.72 0.09 -11.45
N GLU A 41 4.48 -1.19 -11.77
CA GLU A 41 5.24 -2.30 -11.18
C GLU A 41 6.72 -2.23 -11.58
N GLU A 42 7.00 -1.81 -12.81
CA GLU A 42 8.34 -1.68 -13.37
C GLU A 42 9.16 -0.62 -12.61
N GLN A 43 8.55 0.53 -12.29
CA GLN A 43 9.21 1.57 -11.49
C GLN A 43 9.52 1.09 -10.06
N ILE A 44 8.62 0.30 -9.46
CA ILE A 44 8.87 -0.31 -8.16
C ILE A 44 10.03 -1.30 -8.26
N TYR A 45 10.00 -2.18 -9.26
CA TYR A 45 11.06 -3.15 -9.47
C TYR A 45 12.42 -2.47 -9.66
N GLU A 46 12.51 -1.45 -10.51
CA GLU A 46 13.75 -0.71 -10.75
C GLU A 46 14.31 -0.05 -9.49
N LEU A 47 13.46 0.64 -8.71
CA LEU A 47 13.89 1.31 -7.49
C LEU A 47 14.35 0.30 -6.43
N PHE A 48 13.56 -0.74 -6.18
CA PHE A 48 13.82 -1.72 -5.11
C PHE A 48 14.97 -2.67 -5.47
N SER A 49 15.24 -2.90 -6.76
CA SER A 49 16.41 -3.67 -7.21
C SER A 49 17.76 -3.00 -6.87
N LYS A 50 17.77 -1.70 -6.52
CA LYS A 50 18.99 -1.02 -6.05
C LYS A 50 19.49 -1.53 -4.70
N CYS A 51 18.65 -2.19 -3.91
CA CYS A 51 18.99 -2.70 -2.59
C CYS A 51 19.24 -4.21 -2.54
N GLY A 52 18.98 -4.93 -3.63
CA GLY A 52 19.20 -6.37 -3.76
C GLY A 52 18.21 -7.03 -4.71
N ASP A 53 18.29 -8.35 -4.82
CA ASP A 53 17.51 -9.11 -5.81
C ASP A 53 16.04 -9.24 -5.38
N VAL A 54 15.16 -8.63 -6.16
CA VAL A 54 13.71 -8.70 -5.96
C VAL A 54 13.19 -10.04 -6.47
N LYS A 55 12.62 -10.83 -5.56
CA LYS A 55 11.97 -12.10 -5.87
C LYS A 55 10.59 -11.91 -6.47
N LYS A 56 9.81 -10.96 -5.93
CA LYS A 56 8.44 -10.70 -6.38
C LYS A 56 7.98 -9.29 -6.02
N VAL A 57 7.27 -8.65 -6.94
CA VAL A 57 6.45 -7.47 -6.66
C VAL A 57 4.98 -7.88 -6.69
N ILE A 58 4.18 -7.41 -5.73
CA ILE A 58 2.73 -7.61 -5.72
C ILE A 58 2.05 -6.25 -5.59
N MET A 59 1.45 -5.78 -6.69
CA MET A 59 0.74 -4.51 -6.69
C MET A 59 -0.53 -4.56 -5.83
N GLY A 60 -0.73 -3.52 -5.02
CA GLY A 60 -1.92 -3.33 -4.20
C GLY A 60 -3.05 -2.73 -5.04
N LEU A 61 -4.16 -3.46 -5.15
CA LEU A 61 -5.28 -3.15 -6.04
C LEU A 61 -6.53 -2.75 -5.26
N ASP A 62 -7.35 -1.90 -5.86
CA ASP A 62 -8.73 -1.69 -5.45
C ASP A 62 -9.49 -3.02 -5.55
N ARG A 63 -10.21 -3.38 -4.46
CA ARG A 63 -10.91 -4.67 -4.38
C ARG A 63 -11.95 -4.85 -5.48
N PHE A 64 -12.57 -3.78 -5.97
CA PHE A 64 -13.66 -3.82 -6.93
C PHE A 64 -13.18 -3.53 -8.35
N HIS A 65 -12.44 -2.43 -8.54
CA HIS A 65 -12.01 -1.97 -9.87
C HIS A 65 -10.73 -2.65 -10.36
N LYS A 66 -10.01 -3.35 -9.46
CA LYS A 66 -8.75 -4.05 -9.77
C LYS A 66 -7.65 -3.14 -10.33
N THR A 67 -7.72 -1.85 -10.06
CA THR A 67 -6.70 -0.85 -10.42
C THR A 67 -5.75 -0.60 -9.25
N PRO A 68 -4.51 -0.15 -9.47
CA PRO A 68 -3.59 0.21 -8.39
C PRO A 68 -4.23 1.21 -7.41
N CYS A 69 -4.07 0.95 -6.12
CA CYS A 69 -4.59 1.84 -5.07
C CYS A 69 -3.47 2.38 -4.17
N GLY A 70 -2.25 2.50 -4.69
CA GLY A 70 -1.16 3.26 -4.07
C GLY A 70 -0.47 2.55 -2.90
N PHE A 71 -0.40 1.22 -2.93
CA PHE A 71 0.54 0.43 -2.13
C PHE A 71 0.98 -0.80 -2.92
N CYS A 72 2.03 -1.47 -2.49
CA CYS A 72 2.41 -2.80 -2.99
C CYS A 72 3.16 -3.58 -1.90
N PHE A 73 3.52 -4.82 -2.24
CA PHE A 73 4.49 -5.61 -1.50
C PHE A 73 5.71 -5.88 -2.39
N VAL A 74 6.89 -5.88 -1.78
CA VAL A 74 8.14 -6.32 -2.40
C VAL A 74 8.71 -7.44 -1.55
N GLU A 75 8.92 -8.61 -2.16
CA GLU A 75 9.59 -9.75 -1.55
C GLU A 75 11.02 -9.83 -2.10
N TYR A 76 12.00 -9.78 -1.21
CA TYR A 76 13.39 -10.05 -1.53
C TYR A 76 13.73 -11.52 -1.33
N TYR A 77 14.79 -12.00 -2.01
CA TYR A 77 15.35 -13.32 -1.75
C TYR A 77 15.98 -13.40 -0.35
N THR A 78 16.61 -12.33 0.12
CA THR A 78 17.24 -12.28 1.44
C THR A 78 16.62 -11.20 2.32
N ARG A 79 16.70 -11.39 3.64
CA ARG A 79 16.28 -10.35 4.59
C ARG A 79 17.23 -9.15 4.59
N GLU A 80 18.51 -9.36 4.32
CA GLU A 80 19.51 -8.30 4.28
C GLU A 80 19.19 -7.24 3.22
N ASP A 81 18.75 -7.67 2.04
CA ASP A 81 18.30 -6.77 0.96
C ASP A 81 17.08 -5.93 1.40
N GLY A 82 16.15 -6.57 2.11
CA GLY A 82 15.00 -5.88 2.72
C GLY A 82 15.43 -4.87 3.79
N GLU A 83 16.43 -5.19 4.61
CA GLU A 83 16.99 -4.25 5.59
C GLU A 83 17.66 -3.05 4.89
N ASN A 84 18.34 -3.28 3.76
CA ASN A 84 18.91 -2.20 2.95
C ASN A 84 17.82 -1.29 2.39
N ALA A 85 16.73 -1.85 1.85
CA ALA A 85 15.59 -1.06 1.39
C ALA A 85 14.95 -0.24 2.53
N MET A 86 14.80 -0.84 3.71
CA MET A 86 14.31 -0.13 4.92
C MET A 86 15.23 1.01 5.36
N ARG A 87 16.55 0.93 5.10
CA ARG A 87 17.53 1.97 5.46
C ARG A 87 17.64 3.07 4.41
N TYR A 88 17.68 2.70 3.13
CA TYR A 88 18.11 3.61 2.05
C TYR A 88 16.96 4.06 1.14
N ILE A 89 15.89 3.27 1.01
CA ILE A 89 14.74 3.60 0.15
C ILE A 89 13.59 4.17 0.97
N ASN A 90 13.40 3.72 2.20
CA ASN A 90 12.35 4.25 3.08
C ASN A 90 12.47 5.77 3.26
N GLY A 91 11.37 6.50 3.05
CA GLY A 91 11.37 7.96 3.15
C GLY A 91 11.98 8.69 1.95
N THR A 92 12.37 7.98 0.89
CA THR A 92 12.78 8.60 -0.39
C THR A 92 11.59 8.85 -1.31
N LYS A 93 11.83 9.56 -2.42
CA LYS A 93 10.79 9.88 -3.39
C LYS A 93 10.64 8.81 -4.48
N LEU A 94 9.39 8.51 -4.81
CA LEU A 94 8.99 7.82 -6.04
C LEU A 94 7.77 8.54 -6.62
N ASP A 95 7.83 8.94 -7.89
CA ASP A 95 6.83 9.80 -8.54
C ASP A 95 6.49 11.05 -7.72
N ASP A 96 7.52 11.75 -7.24
CA ASP A 96 7.44 12.92 -6.35
C ASP A 96 6.77 12.71 -4.98
N ARG A 97 6.52 11.46 -4.59
CA ARG A 97 5.93 11.10 -3.30
C ARG A 97 6.93 10.42 -2.39
N ILE A 98 6.96 10.86 -1.13
CA ILE A 98 7.75 10.19 -0.09
C ILE A 98 7.10 8.84 0.24
N ILE A 99 7.71 7.75 -0.21
CA ILE A 99 7.21 6.39 0.07
C ILE A 99 7.59 5.96 1.48
N ARG A 100 6.74 5.12 2.08
CA ARG A 100 6.99 4.52 3.39
C ARG A 100 7.08 3.02 3.24
N THR A 101 8.16 2.42 3.71
CA THR A 101 8.30 0.97 3.79
C THR A 101 8.03 0.48 5.22
N ASP A 102 7.53 -0.74 5.35
CA ASP A 102 7.33 -1.41 6.62
C ASP A 102 7.55 -2.92 6.47
N TRP A 103 7.92 -3.59 7.55
CA TRP A 103 8.00 -5.04 7.52
C TRP A 103 6.61 -5.65 7.37
N ASP A 104 6.52 -6.68 6.55
CA ASP A 104 5.30 -7.45 6.34
C ASP A 104 5.49 -8.91 6.78
N ALA A 105 4.48 -9.52 7.39
CA ALA A 105 4.60 -10.88 7.94
C ALA A 105 4.67 -11.98 6.86
N GLY A 106 4.52 -11.61 5.58
CA GLY A 106 4.50 -12.51 4.44
C GLY A 106 3.26 -12.30 3.60
N PHE A 107 3.42 -12.36 2.28
CA PHE A 107 2.29 -12.24 1.38
C PHE A 107 1.38 -13.48 1.45
N ILE A 108 0.08 -13.23 1.49
CA ILE A 108 -0.97 -14.25 1.41
C ILE A 108 -2.02 -13.72 0.42
N GLU A 109 -2.56 -14.63 -0.40
CA GLU A 109 -3.61 -14.30 -1.36
C GLU A 109 -4.78 -13.54 -0.70
N GLY A 110 -5.24 -12.49 -1.37
CA GLY A 110 -6.25 -11.56 -0.87
C GLY A 110 -5.66 -10.31 -0.21
N ARG A 111 -4.41 -10.33 0.26
CA ARG A 111 -3.77 -9.15 0.88
C ARG A 111 -3.41 -8.06 -0.14
N GLN A 112 -3.39 -8.38 -1.44
CA GLN A 112 -3.24 -7.39 -2.49
C GLN A 112 -4.42 -6.42 -2.58
N TYR A 113 -5.58 -6.75 -2.01
CA TYR A 113 -6.76 -5.89 -2.12
C TYR A 113 -6.86 -4.87 -0.99
N GLY A 114 -7.18 -3.63 -1.36
CA GLY A 114 -7.56 -2.57 -0.43
C GLY A 114 -8.71 -2.99 0.48
N ARG A 115 -8.63 -2.58 1.75
CA ARG A 115 -9.59 -2.93 2.81
C ARG A 115 -10.58 -1.82 3.15
N GLY A 116 -10.56 -0.72 2.39
CA GLY A 116 -11.56 0.33 2.45
C GLY A 116 -12.95 -0.19 2.08
N LYS A 117 -13.98 0.55 2.51
CA LYS A 117 -15.38 0.23 2.24
C LYS A 117 -15.67 0.34 0.74
N THR A 118 -15.09 1.33 0.06
CA THR A 118 -15.24 1.54 -1.39
C THR A 118 -14.21 0.79 -2.23
N GLY A 119 -13.45 -0.13 -1.64
CA GLY A 119 -12.50 -1.00 -2.35
C GLY A 119 -11.03 -0.60 -2.22
N GLY A 120 -10.73 0.69 -2.08
CA GLY A 120 -9.36 1.23 -1.95
C GLY A 120 -8.73 1.02 -0.58
N GLN A 121 -7.70 1.79 -0.23
CA GLN A 121 -7.12 1.73 1.12
C GLN A 121 -8.01 2.43 2.15
N VAL A 122 -8.05 1.91 3.38
CA VAL A 122 -8.83 2.51 4.49
C VAL A 122 -8.48 3.99 4.71
N ARG A 123 -7.21 4.38 4.55
CA ARG A 123 -6.78 5.78 4.69
C ARG A 123 -7.38 6.71 3.63
N ASP A 124 -7.61 6.22 2.42
CA ASP A 124 -8.14 7.03 1.31
C ASP A 124 -9.66 7.30 1.47
N GLU A 125 -10.32 6.63 2.43
CA GLU A 125 -11.72 6.90 2.79
C GLU A 125 -11.88 8.21 3.56
N TYR A 126 -10.99 8.44 4.53
CA TYR A 126 -11.12 9.48 5.55
C TYR A 126 -10.26 10.73 5.29
N ARG A 127 -9.39 10.67 4.27
CA ARG A 127 -8.52 11.78 3.86
C ARG A 127 -9.34 13.02 3.48
N THR A 128 -8.93 14.19 3.94
CA THR A 128 -9.65 15.46 3.70
C THR A 128 -8.97 16.35 2.66
N ASP A 129 -7.66 16.22 2.48
CA ASP A 129 -6.89 16.92 1.46
C ASP A 129 -7.21 16.40 0.04
N TYR A 130 -6.91 17.25 -0.95
CA TYR A 130 -6.91 16.86 -2.36
C TYR A 130 -5.52 16.36 -2.75
N ASP A 131 -5.45 15.20 -3.39
CA ASP A 131 -4.21 14.62 -3.90
C ASP A 131 -4.48 13.96 -5.25
N SER A 132 -3.95 14.55 -6.31
CA SER A 132 -4.13 14.09 -7.69
C SER A 132 -3.54 12.70 -7.91
N GLY A 133 -2.42 12.37 -7.25
CA GLY A 133 -1.80 11.04 -7.28
C GLY A 133 -2.59 9.97 -6.52
N ARG A 134 -3.71 10.35 -5.88
CA ARG A 134 -4.59 9.48 -5.09
C ARG A 134 -6.06 9.57 -5.55
N GLY A 135 -6.30 10.07 -6.77
CA GLY A 135 -7.65 10.18 -7.34
C GLY A 135 -8.49 11.35 -6.82
N GLY A 136 -7.89 12.36 -6.20
CA GLY A 136 -8.54 13.60 -5.77
C GLY A 136 -8.76 13.69 -4.26
N TYR A 137 -9.98 14.00 -3.82
CA TYR A 137 -10.34 14.00 -2.40
C TYR A 137 -10.57 12.57 -1.87
N GLY A 138 -10.44 12.38 -0.55
CA GLY A 138 -10.86 11.14 0.08
C GLY A 138 -12.35 10.87 -0.11
N LYS A 139 -12.74 9.59 -0.09
CA LYS A 139 -14.07 9.14 -0.57
C LYS A 139 -15.24 9.80 0.16
N LEU A 140 -15.15 9.97 1.48
CA LEU A 140 -16.21 10.63 2.25
C LEU A 140 -16.36 12.12 1.90
N VAL A 141 -15.25 12.81 1.63
CA VAL A 141 -15.27 14.21 1.21
C VAL A 141 -15.77 14.32 -0.23
N ALA A 142 -15.31 13.46 -1.13
CA ALA A 142 -15.77 13.41 -2.52
C ALA A 142 -17.29 13.18 -2.62
N GLN A 143 -17.85 12.29 -1.79
CA GLN A 143 -19.30 12.06 -1.73
C GLN A 143 -20.08 13.28 -1.22
N ARG A 144 -19.52 14.05 -0.28
CA ARG A 144 -20.14 15.29 0.22
C ARG A 144 -20.07 16.44 -0.78
N LEU A 145 -19.02 16.48 -1.60
CA LEU A 145 -18.82 17.49 -2.63
C LEU A 145 -19.52 17.15 -3.96
N ALA A 146 -19.93 15.89 -4.15
CA ALA A 146 -20.64 15.47 -5.33
C ALA A 146 -22.00 16.20 -5.41
N PRO A 147 -22.36 16.76 -6.59
CA PRO A 147 -23.67 17.37 -6.75
C PRO A 147 -24.77 16.32 -6.51
N PRO A 148 -25.92 16.70 -5.93
CA PRO A 148 -27.04 15.78 -5.76
C PRO A 148 -27.43 15.22 -7.13
N ALA A 149 -27.63 13.91 -7.21
CA ALA A 149 -28.09 13.27 -8.42
C ALA A 149 -29.41 13.93 -8.86
N MET A 150 -29.44 14.56 -10.04
CA MET A 150 -30.67 15.13 -10.57
C MET A 150 -31.67 13.99 -10.76
N SER A 151 -32.74 13.97 -9.96
CA SER A 151 -33.83 13.01 -10.16
C SER A 151 -34.46 13.32 -11.51
N SER A 152 -34.22 12.48 -12.51
CA SER A 152 -34.97 12.51 -13.76
C SER A 152 -36.39 12.05 -13.46
N THR A 153 -37.25 12.98 -13.04
CA THR A 153 -38.70 12.80 -13.14
C THR A 153 -39.05 12.91 -14.61
N THR A 154 -38.83 11.82 -15.36
CA THR A 154 -39.51 11.62 -16.65
C THR A 154 -40.96 11.30 -16.33
N GLY A 155 -41.77 12.36 -16.29
CA GLY A 155 -43.22 12.22 -16.36
C GLY A 155 -43.63 11.79 -17.76
N ARG A 156 -44.37 10.69 -17.83
CA ARG A 156 -45.53 10.51 -18.71
C ARG A 156 -46.37 9.36 -18.20
#